data_AF-A0A419A4M3-F1
#
_entry.id   AF-A0A419A4M3-F1
#
_cell.length_a   1.000
_cell.length_b   1.000
_cell.length_c   1.000
_cell.angle_alpha   90.00
_cell.angle_beta   90.00
_cell.angle_gamma   90.00
#
_symmetry.space_group_name_H-M   'P 1'
#
loop_
_entity.id
_entity.type
_entity.pdbx_description
1 polymer ?
#
loop_
_entity_poly.entity_id
_entity_poly.type
_entity_poly.pdbx_seq_one_letter_code
_entity_poly.pdbx_strand_id
1 'polypeptide(L)'
;MSDDALTSPSSPCPGPCDVAIPIVYPRQPITIPAAEVARQIPFQIDVRASMQATFTQPASSPPLSISRWRGDDAAVEGLGHAGIAMIDGRNGAVRYYEYGRYDTAGFGQVRQVAAVSAITISFDERTGNPTADSLAQLAAALTRTNGGPYAVEAVYVKLANGAFDAMKDFADRRMAEVRSRSARPYNVASNHCFTFATEVAAAAGVRVGSTRSAPKLELQLRGGNFLTRGIVGAAAPDFEVPARQMRALQQHYRPFNVSASGQIAGGFDFPRALNAR
;
A
#
# COMPACT_ATOMS: atom_id res chain seq x y z
N MET A 1 7.57 27.78 -23.10
CA MET A 1 8.58 27.66 -22.04
C MET A 1 8.22 26.40 -21.26
N SER A 2 8.89 25.26 -21.36
CA SER A 2 10.08 24.79 -22.09
C SER A 2 9.85 23.29 -22.34
N ASP A 3 10.27 22.80 -23.50
CA ASP A 3 10.28 21.37 -23.85
C ASP A 3 11.21 20.59 -22.89
N ASP A 4 10.67 20.07 -21.79
CA ASP A 4 11.34 19.06 -20.94
C ASP A 4 11.28 17.64 -21.56
N ALA A 5 10.97 17.57 -22.86
CA ALA A 5 10.78 16.34 -23.61
C ALA A 5 12.10 15.58 -23.94
N LEU A 6 13.24 16.02 -23.39
CA LEU A 6 14.59 15.48 -23.64
C LEU A 6 15.23 14.74 -22.45
N THR A 7 14.59 14.67 -21.27
CA THR A 7 15.20 14.02 -20.08
C THR A 7 14.62 12.64 -19.76
N SER A 8 13.41 12.33 -20.24
CA SER A 8 12.79 11.03 -19.97
C SER A 8 13.43 9.92 -20.81
N PRO A 9 13.92 8.84 -20.18
CA PRO A 9 14.51 7.73 -20.92
C PRO A 9 13.47 6.99 -21.74
N SER A 10 13.89 6.41 -22.87
CA SER A 10 13.03 5.54 -23.67
C SER A 10 12.52 4.34 -22.87
N SER A 11 11.34 3.87 -23.26
CA SER A 11 10.73 2.65 -22.76
C SER A 11 11.63 1.46 -23.08
N PRO A 12 11.85 0.54 -22.12
CA PRO A 12 12.58 -0.71 -22.38
C PRO A 12 11.74 -1.76 -23.13
N CYS A 13 10.46 -1.49 -23.41
CA CYS A 13 9.59 -2.37 -24.19
C CYS A 13 9.58 -1.93 -25.67
N PRO A 14 9.23 -2.82 -26.63
CA PRO A 14 9.04 -2.45 -28.04
C PRO A 14 7.99 -1.35 -28.29
N GLY A 15 7.16 -1.07 -27.30
CA GLY A 15 6.24 0.07 -27.22
C GLY A 15 6.11 0.53 -25.77
N PRO A 16 4.95 1.06 -25.34
CA PRO A 16 4.72 1.29 -23.92
C PRO A 16 4.72 -0.02 -23.14
N CYS A 17 5.29 0.03 -21.94
CA CYS A 17 5.32 -1.11 -21.02
C CYS A 17 4.05 -1.18 -20.17
N ASP A 18 3.70 -2.38 -19.75
CA ASP A 18 2.82 -2.55 -18.60
C ASP A 18 3.48 -1.98 -17.33
N VAL A 19 2.65 -1.52 -16.39
CA VAL A 19 3.15 -0.88 -15.17
C VAL A 19 2.42 -1.42 -13.95
N ALA A 20 3.19 -1.70 -12.89
CA ALA A 20 2.67 -1.89 -11.55
C ALA A 20 3.01 -0.68 -10.67
N ILE A 21 2.01 -0.17 -9.96
CA ILE A 21 2.13 0.92 -8.99
C ILE A 21 1.51 0.47 -7.66
N PRO A 22 2.22 -0.36 -6.86
CA PRO A 22 1.84 -0.59 -5.47
C PRO A 22 1.88 0.74 -4.72
N ILE A 23 0.85 1.00 -3.91
CA ILE A 23 0.70 2.27 -3.18
C ILE A 23 0.36 2.05 -1.71
N VAL A 24 0.71 3.04 -0.89
CA VAL A 24 0.31 3.17 0.51
C VAL A 24 -0.17 4.60 0.79
N TYR A 25 -1.24 4.70 1.57
CA TYR A 25 -1.78 5.93 2.14
C TYR A 25 -1.32 6.06 3.60
N PRO A 26 -0.09 6.54 3.89
CA PRO A 26 0.48 6.50 5.24
C PRO A 26 -0.34 7.26 6.28
N ARG A 27 -1.08 8.30 5.84
CA ARG A 27 -1.91 9.14 6.71
C ARG A 27 -3.41 8.84 6.65
N GLN A 28 -3.81 7.76 5.98
CA GLN A 28 -5.19 7.31 6.11
C GLN A 28 -5.40 6.75 7.52
N PRO A 29 -6.39 7.26 8.30
CA PRO A 29 -6.65 6.74 9.62
C PRO A 29 -7.19 5.31 9.57
N ILE A 30 -6.50 4.38 10.22
CA ILE A 30 -6.90 2.98 10.37
C ILE A 30 -7.51 2.77 11.74
N THR A 31 -8.73 2.24 11.81
CA THR A 31 -9.37 1.91 13.09
C THR A 31 -8.79 0.61 13.64
N ILE A 32 -8.30 0.66 14.88
CA ILE A 32 -7.79 -0.47 15.66
C ILE A 32 -8.82 -0.78 16.76
N PRO A 33 -9.55 -1.91 16.64
CA PRO A 33 -10.56 -2.26 17.62
C PRO A 33 -9.94 -2.71 18.95
N ALA A 34 -10.31 -2.09 20.06
CA ALA A 34 -9.74 -2.43 21.37
C ALA A 34 -10.04 -3.87 21.78
N ALA A 35 -11.23 -4.36 21.45
CA ALA A 35 -11.62 -5.75 21.72
C ALA A 35 -10.74 -6.76 20.98
N GLU A 36 -10.29 -6.44 19.76
CA GLU A 36 -9.39 -7.31 19.01
C GLU A 36 -7.98 -7.32 19.60
N VAL A 37 -7.48 -6.15 20.04
CA VAL A 37 -6.21 -6.05 20.76
C VAL A 37 -6.26 -6.88 22.05
N ALA A 38 -7.33 -6.75 22.83
CA ALA A 38 -7.51 -7.49 24.07
C ALA A 38 -7.53 -9.01 23.83
N ARG A 39 -8.20 -9.49 22.78
CA ARG A 39 -8.26 -10.93 22.44
C ARG A 39 -6.91 -11.53 22.08
N GLN A 40 -6.00 -10.75 21.52
CA GLN A 40 -4.68 -11.23 21.11
C GLN A 40 -3.67 -11.29 22.26
N ILE A 41 -4.02 -10.76 23.44
CA ILE A 41 -3.12 -10.67 24.58
C ILE A 41 -3.64 -11.58 25.69
N PRO A 42 -2.92 -12.66 26.05
CA PRO A 42 -3.45 -13.74 26.91
C PRO A 42 -3.53 -13.37 28.41
N PHE A 43 -3.46 -12.09 28.76
CA PHE A 43 -3.49 -11.58 30.14
C PHE A 43 -4.10 -10.17 30.18
N GLN A 44 -4.51 -9.75 31.37
CA GLN A 44 -5.10 -8.43 31.57
C GLN A 44 -4.07 -7.32 31.37
N ILE A 45 -4.42 -6.37 30.50
CA ILE A 45 -3.68 -5.14 30.26
C ILE A 45 -4.63 -3.95 30.30
N ASP A 46 -4.08 -2.76 30.49
CA ASP A 46 -4.80 -1.55 30.13
C ASP A 46 -4.68 -1.36 28.61
N VAL A 47 -5.70 -1.81 27.88
CA VAL A 47 -5.71 -1.79 26.41
C VAL A 47 -5.56 -0.36 25.89
N ARG A 48 -6.27 0.59 26.49
CA ARG A 48 -6.27 1.99 26.05
C ARG A 48 -4.92 2.63 26.29
N ALA A 49 -4.34 2.47 27.48
CA ALA A 49 -3.01 3.00 27.78
C ALA A 49 -1.91 2.33 26.93
N SER A 50 -2.05 1.03 26.65
CA SER A 50 -1.13 0.29 25.77
C SER A 50 -1.19 0.80 24.34
N MET A 51 -2.40 0.99 23.81
CA MET A 51 -2.60 1.58 22.48
C MET A 51 -2.05 3.00 22.41
N GLN A 52 -2.28 3.82 23.44
CA GLN A 52 -1.74 5.17 23.50
C GLN A 52 -0.20 5.18 23.49
N ALA A 53 0.43 4.31 24.29
CA ALA A 53 1.89 4.18 24.34
C ALA A 53 2.49 3.63 23.02
N THR A 54 1.77 2.73 22.36
CA THR A 54 2.20 2.12 21.09
C THR A 54 2.03 3.07 19.90
N PHE A 55 0.89 3.77 19.82
CA PHE A 55 0.51 4.55 18.65
C PHE A 55 0.69 6.05 18.80
N THR A 56 1.24 6.52 19.93
CA THR A 56 1.70 7.91 20.09
C THR A 56 3.21 7.94 20.11
N GLN A 57 3.82 7.79 18.93
CA GLN A 57 5.26 7.71 18.77
C GLN A 57 5.71 8.71 17.70
N PRO A 58 5.89 10.00 18.04
CA PRO A 58 6.30 11.01 17.06
C PRO A 58 7.70 10.76 16.50
N ALA A 59 8.54 10.02 17.22
CA ALA A 59 9.89 9.65 16.80
C ALA A 59 9.93 8.41 15.90
N SER A 60 8.83 7.68 15.71
CA SER A 60 8.81 6.56 14.78
C SER A 60 8.83 7.06 13.33
N SER A 61 9.22 6.17 12.40
CA SER A 61 9.20 6.47 10.96
C SER A 61 8.30 5.46 10.23
N PRO A 62 7.19 5.90 9.59
CA PRO A 62 6.56 7.21 9.77
C PRO A 62 6.10 7.44 11.23
N PRO A 63 5.87 8.70 11.63
CA PRO A 63 5.28 9.00 12.93
C PRO A 63 3.93 8.30 13.09
N LEU A 64 3.75 7.61 14.21
CA LEU A 64 2.47 7.03 14.59
C LEU A 64 1.73 7.99 15.50
N SER A 65 0.46 8.25 15.18
CA SER A 65 -0.41 9.08 16.00
C SER A 65 -1.82 8.52 16.06
N ILE A 66 -2.45 8.64 17.22
CA ILE A 66 -3.89 8.44 17.35
C ILE A 66 -4.57 9.75 16.96
N SER A 67 -5.29 9.77 15.85
CA SER A 67 -6.00 10.97 15.39
C SER A 67 -7.30 11.19 16.15
N ARG A 68 -7.98 10.12 16.57
CA ARG A 68 -9.17 10.18 17.42
C ARG A 68 -9.48 8.83 18.09
N TRP A 69 -10.26 8.90 19.15
CA TRP A 69 -10.92 7.76 19.78
C TRP A 69 -12.39 7.68 19.36
N ARG A 70 -12.93 6.46 19.26
CA ARG A 70 -14.35 6.17 19.07
C ARG A 70 -14.76 5.11 20.08
N GLY A 71 -15.26 5.54 21.24
CA GLY A 71 -15.34 4.66 22.40
C GLY A 71 -13.93 4.22 22.82
N ASP A 72 -13.70 2.91 22.84
CA ASP A 72 -12.38 2.33 23.13
C ASP A 72 -11.52 2.09 21.88
N ASP A 73 -12.08 2.25 20.68
CA ASP A 73 -11.33 2.03 19.44
C ASP A 73 -10.49 3.27 19.08
N ALA A 74 -9.27 3.06 18.58
CA ALA A 74 -8.41 4.15 18.13
C ALA A 74 -8.37 4.23 16.60
N ALA A 75 -8.51 5.43 16.05
CA ALA A 75 -8.13 5.71 14.67
C ALA A 75 -6.66 6.15 14.65
N VAL A 76 -5.82 5.39 13.96
CA VAL A 76 -4.36 5.55 13.96
C VAL A 76 -3.87 5.95 12.58
N GLU A 77 -3.04 6.98 12.52
CA GLU A 77 -2.29 7.40 11.33
C GLU A 77 -0.84 6.88 11.41
N GLY A 78 -0.18 6.78 10.26
CA GLY A 78 1.19 6.28 10.15
C GLY A 78 1.29 4.77 9.90
N LEU A 79 0.21 4.01 10.07
CA LEU A 79 0.20 2.58 9.72
C LEU A 79 0.19 2.37 8.20
N GLY A 80 -0.73 3.05 7.54
CA GLY A 80 -0.95 2.98 6.11
C GLY A 80 -2.04 1.98 5.69
N HIS A 81 -2.85 2.38 4.71
CA HIS A 81 -3.66 1.47 3.89
C HIS A 81 -3.00 1.29 2.54
N ALA A 82 -3.20 0.16 1.85
CA ALA A 82 -2.50 -0.14 0.62
C ALA A 82 -3.42 -0.65 -0.49
N GLY A 83 -2.96 -0.44 -1.73
CA GLY A 83 -3.59 -0.95 -2.94
C GLY A 83 -2.57 -1.01 -4.07
N ILE A 84 -3.04 -1.33 -5.27
CA ILE A 84 -2.19 -1.39 -6.46
C ILE A 84 -2.93 -0.84 -7.66
N ALA A 85 -2.31 0.14 -8.33
CA ALA A 85 -2.69 0.56 -9.66
C ALA A 85 -1.89 -0.23 -10.70
N MET A 86 -2.50 -0.55 -11.82
CA MET A 86 -1.86 -1.20 -12.96
C MET A 86 -2.25 -0.50 -14.25
N ILE A 87 -1.31 -0.37 -15.17
CA ILE A 87 -1.49 0.27 -16.48
C ILE A 87 -1.18 -0.77 -17.56
N ASP A 88 -2.09 -0.93 -18.52
CA ASP A 88 -1.89 -1.73 -19.72
C ASP A 88 -1.10 -0.91 -20.76
N GLY A 89 0.10 -1.38 -21.11
CA GLY A 89 0.97 -0.72 -22.09
C GLY A 89 0.43 -0.75 -23.52
N ARG A 90 -0.56 -1.60 -23.82
CA ARG A 90 -1.14 -1.75 -25.17
C ARG A 90 -2.16 -0.67 -25.49
N ASN A 91 -2.97 -0.29 -24.49
CA ASN A 91 -4.14 0.57 -24.70
C ASN A 91 -4.31 1.67 -23.62
N GLY A 92 -3.43 1.72 -22.62
CA GLY A 92 -3.47 2.70 -21.55
C GLY A 92 -4.53 2.43 -20.46
N ALA A 93 -5.24 1.30 -20.51
CA ALA A 93 -6.26 0.98 -19.53
C ALA A 93 -5.69 0.92 -18.11
N VAL A 94 -6.37 1.55 -17.17
CA VAL A 94 -6.02 1.51 -15.75
C VAL A 94 -6.94 0.57 -15.00
N ARG A 95 -6.36 -0.18 -14.07
CA ARG A 95 -7.13 -0.83 -12.99
C ARG A 95 -6.52 -0.49 -11.65
N TYR A 96 -7.37 -0.41 -10.63
CA TYR A 96 -6.95 -0.22 -9.26
C TYR A 96 -7.70 -1.15 -8.33
N TYR A 97 -6.95 -1.91 -7.54
CA TYR A 97 -7.47 -2.88 -6.59
C TYR A 97 -6.93 -2.61 -5.19
N GLU A 98 -7.76 -2.92 -4.20
CA GLU A 98 -7.41 -2.84 -2.78
C GLU A 98 -8.00 -4.03 -2.02
N TYR A 99 -7.36 -4.39 -0.92
CA TYR A 99 -7.82 -5.43 -0.01
C TYR A 99 -7.86 -4.88 1.40
N GLY A 100 -8.93 -5.13 2.15
CA GLY A 100 -9.08 -4.56 3.48
C GLY A 100 -10.30 -5.09 4.20
N ARG A 101 -10.45 -4.72 5.47
CA ARG A 101 -11.62 -5.04 6.31
C ARG A 101 -12.81 -4.17 5.94
N TYR A 102 -13.33 -4.38 4.74
CA TYR A 102 -14.48 -3.65 4.26
C TYR A 102 -15.80 -4.39 4.48
N ASP A 103 -15.72 -5.65 4.87
CA ASP A 103 -16.84 -6.47 5.26
C ASP A 103 -17.08 -6.38 6.77
N THR A 104 -18.33 -6.53 7.18
CA THR A 104 -18.70 -6.58 8.61
C THR A 104 -18.24 -7.88 9.28
N ALA A 105 -17.94 -8.92 8.50
CA ALA A 105 -17.50 -10.22 8.98
C ALA A 105 -15.99 -10.28 9.32
N GLY A 106 -15.21 -9.24 8.97
CA GLY A 106 -13.78 -9.17 9.29
C GLY A 106 -12.90 -10.17 8.52
N PHE A 107 -13.43 -10.85 7.51
CA PHE A 107 -12.68 -11.77 6.65
C PHE A 107 -11.81 -11.03 5.63
N GLY A 108 -12.13 -9.75 5.39
CA GLY A 108 -11.54 -8.93 4.36
C GLY A 108 -12.29 -9.02 3.05
N GLN A 109 -12.15 -8.01 2.20
CA GLN A 109 -12.78 -7.89 0.89
C GLN A 109 -11.79 -7.29 -0.09
N VAL A 110 -11.71 -7.86 -1.31
CA VAL A 110 -11.04 -7.21 -2.44
C VAL A 110 -12.04 -6.29 -3.15
N ARG A 111 -11.63 -5.07 -3.44
CA ARG A 111 -12.42 -4.08 -4.18
C ARG A 111 -11.65 -3.61 -5.39
N GLN A 112 -12.36 -3.41 -6.50
CA GLN A 112 -11.89 -2.65 -7.64
C GLN A 112 -12.49 -1.24 -7.55
N VAL A 113 -11.67 -0.20 -7.63
CA VAL A 113 -12.16 1.19 -7.57
C VAL A 113 -12.41 1.71 -8.99
N ALA A 114 -13.69 1.78 -9.35
CA ALA A 114 -14.12 2.17 -10.68
C ALA A 114 -13.66 3.58 -11.09
N ALA A 115 -13.66 4.53 -10.15
CA ALA A 115 -13.25 5.92 -10.43
C ALA A 115 -11.80 6.04 -10.93
N VAL A 116 -10.88 5.23 -10.40
CA VAL A 116 -9.49 5.17 -10.91
C VAL A 116 -9.42 4.38 -12.20
N SER A 117 -10.23 3.32 -12.33
CA SER A 117 -10.27 2.46 -13.52
C SER A 117 -10.87 3.15 -14.77
N ALA A 118 -11.50 4.30 -14.61
CA ALA A 118 -12.02 5.12 -15.70
C ALA A 118 -10.94 5.97 -16.39
N ILE A 119 -9.75 6.10 -15.78
CA ILE A 119 -8.62 6.81 -16.37
C ILE A 119 -8.02 5.97 -17.49
N THR A 120 -7.64 6.64 -18.58
CA THR A 120 -6.86 6.05 -19.68
C THR A 120 -5.54 6.81 -19.80
N ILE A 121 -4.44 6.07 -19.88
CA ILE A 121 -3.11 6.61 -20.03
C ILE A 121 -2.80 6.83 -21.51
N SER A 122 -2.38 8.04 -21.85
CA SER A 122 -1.80 8.35 -23.15
C SER A 122 -0.28 8.22 -23.06
N PHE A 123 0.36 7.76 -24.13
CA PHE A 123 1.80 7.58 -24.17
C PHE A 123 2.46 8.56 -25.13
N ASP A 124 3.64 9.08 -24.78
CA ASP A 124 4.50 9.83 -25.68
C ASP A 124 5.12 8.86 -26.70
N GLU A 125 4.93 9.12 -27.99
CA GLU A 125 5.34 8.20 -29.07
C GLU A 125 6.87 8.05 -29.19
N ARG A 126 7.64 9.04 -28.75
CA ARG A 126 9.11 9.02 -28.84
C ARG A 126 9.72 8.17 -27.74
N THR A 127 9.13 8.22 -26.55
CA THR A 127 9.66 7.56 -25.36
C THR A 127 8.90 6.30 -24.97
N GLY A 128 7.65 6.13 -25.41
CA GLY A 128 6.78 5.05 -24.93
C GLY A 128 6.38 5.17 -23.46
N ASN A 129 6.64 6.31 -22.80
CA ASN A 129 6.21 6.57 -21.43
C ASN A 129 4.85 7.26 -21.39
N PRO A 130 4.10 7.17 -20.26
CA PRO A 130 2.91 7.99 -20.04
C PRO A 130 3.19 9.49 -20.26
N THR A 131 2.25 10.19 -20.88
CA THR A 131 2.29 11.66 -20.94
C THR A 131 2.14 12.25 -19.53
N ALA A 132 2.75 13.40 -19.30
CA ALA A 132 2.67 14.08 -18.00
C ALA A 132 1.22 14.32 -17.55
N ASP A 133 0.36 14.75 -18.48
CA ASP A 133 -1.05 15.04 -18.19
C ASP A 133 -1.84 13.79 -17.77
N SER A 134 -1.70 12.68 -18.50
CA SER A 134 -2.44 11.45 -18.18
C SER A 134 -1.94 10.82 -16.87
N LEU A 135 -0.63 10.88 -16.62
CA LEU A 135 -0.05 10.43 -15.36
C LEU A 135 -0.47 11.31 -14.17
N ALA A 136 -0.57 12.63 -14.36
CA ALA A 136 -1.07 13.56 -13.35
C ALA A 136 -2.56 13.31 -13.03
N GLN A 137 -3.37 12.99 -14.04
CA GLN A 137 -4.76 12.59 -13.83
C GLN A 137 -4.87 11.31 -12.98
N LEU A 138 -4.06 10.29 -13.29
CA LEU A 138 -3.98 9.07 -12.49
C LEU A 138 -3.54 9.38 -11.06
N ALA A 139 -2.46 10.15 -10.88
CA ALA A 139 -1.96 10.54 -9.57
C ALA A 139 -3.04 11.22 -8.73
N ALA A 140 -3.75 12.20 -9.30
CA ALA A 140 -4.85 12.89 -8.63
C ALA A 140 -6.05 11.99 -8.33
N ALA A 141 -6.35 11.01 -9.19
CA ALA A 141 -7.41 10.04 -8.93
C ALA A 141 -7.07 9.13 -7.75
N LEU A 142 -5.80 8.69 -7.64
CA LEU A 142 -5.33 7.85 -6.55
C LEU A 142 -5.44 8.53 -5.18
N THR A 143 -5.20 9.83 -5.07
CA THR A 143 -5.29 10.55 -3.78
C THR A 143 -6.70 10.65 -3.23
N ARG A 144 -7.71 10.56 -4.09
CA ARG A 144 -9.12 10.70 -3.74
C ARG A 144 -9.82 9.38 -3.38
N THR A 145 -9.13 8.25 -3.46
CA THR A 145 -9.70 6.98 -3.00
C THR A 145 -9.79 6.95 -1.46
N ASN A 146 -10.48 5.95 -0.91
CA ASN A 146 -10.51 5.67 0.53
C ASN A 146 -10.99 6.83 1.43
N GLY A 147 -11.76 7.78 0.90
CA GLY A 147 -12.23 8.95 1.67
C GLY A 147 -11.19 10.06 1.82
N GLY A 148 -10.18 10.09 0.92
CA GLY A 148 -9.20 11.17 0.81
C GLY A 148 -9.79 12.56 0.52
N PRO A 149 -8.95 13.57 0.33
CA PRO A 149 -7.60 13.48 -0.23
C PRO A 149 -6.52 13.03 0.75
N TYR A 150 -5.70 12.06 0.34
CA TYR A 150 -4.52 11.59 1.07
C TYR A 150 -3.27 11.64 0.20
N ALA A 151 -2.13 11.95 0.79
CA ALA A 151 -0.84 11.72 0.15
C ALA A 151 -0.59 10.22 -0.04
N VAL A 152 0.14 9.89 -1.09
CA VAL A 152 0.45 8.51 -1.51
C VAL A 152 1.95 8.30 -1.52
N GLU A 153 2.41 7.25 -0.84
CA GLU A 153 3.75 6.68 -1.02
C GLU A 153 3.64 5.48 -1.98
N ALA A 154 4.42 5.45 -3.05
CA ALA A 154 4.36 4.38 -4.04
C ALA A 154 5.71 4.09 -4.70
N VAL A 155 5.75 3.02 -5.50
CA VAL A 155 6.82 2.75 -6.45
C VAL A 155 6.24 2.59 -7.85
N TYR A 156 7.01 2.99 -8.87
CA TYR A 156 6.64 2.81 -10.28
C TYR A 156 7.52 1.73 -10.90
N VAL A 157 6.91 0.62 -11.31
CA VAL A 157 7.64 -0.54 -11.86
C VAL A 157 7.20 -0.80 -13.29
N LYS A 158 8.13 -0.64 -14.24
CA LYS A 158 7.93 -1.06 -15.63
C LYS A 158 8.08 -2.57 -15.77
N LEU A 159 7.15 -3.18 -16.48
CA LEU A 159 7.03 -4.62 -16.68
C LEU A 159 6.89 -4.95 -18.17
N ALA A 160 7.21 -6.19 -18.54
CA ALA A 160 6.99 -6.66 -19.89
C ALA A 160 5.48 -6.74 -20.19
N ASN A 161 5.11 -6.56 -21.46
CA ASN A 161 3.71 -6.66 -21.89
C ASN A 161 3.14 -8.06 -21.61
N GLY A 162 1.93 -8.11 -21.08
CA GLY A 162 1.27 -9.31 -20.54
C GLY A 162 1.27 -9.36 -19.01
N ALA A 163 2.07 -8.51 -18.36
CA ALA A 163 2.06 -8.34 -16.91
C ALA A 163 0.72 -7.77 -16.39
N PHE A 164 0.08 -6.89 -17.17
CA PHE A 164 -1.24 -6.33 -16.81
C PHE A 164 -2.28 -7.45 -16.63
N ASP A 165 -2.35 -8.36 -17.60
CA ASP A 165 -3.29 -9.49 -17.57
C ASP A 165 -2.99 -10.42 -16.38
N ALA A 166 -1.72 -10.74 -16.12
CA ALA A 166 -1.31 -11.56 -14.99
C ALA A 166 -1.68 -10.94 -13.62
N MET A 167 -1.47 -9.64 -13.44
CA MET A 167 -1.86 -8.92 -12.23
C MET A 167 -3.38 -8.91 -12.05
N LYS A 168 -4.11 -8.61 -13.12
CA LYS A 168 -5.56 -8.56 -13.11
C LYS A 168 -6.16 -9.92 -12.77
N ASP A 169 -5.68 -10.99 -13.41
CA ASP A 169 -6.16 -12.36 -13.17
C ASP A 169 -5.92 -12.80 -11.73
N PHE A 170 -4.78 -12.42 -11.14
CA PHE A 170 -4.52 -12.66 -9.72
C PHE A 170 -5.54 -11.92 -8.84
N ALA A 171 -5.76 -10.63 -9.09
CA ALA A 171 -6.66 -9.80 -8.29
C ALA A 171 -8.11 -10.30 -8.37
N ASP A 172 -8.57 -10.65 -9.57
CA ASP A 172 -9.92 -11.16 -9.81
C ASP A 172 -10.11 -12.55 -9.18
N ARG A 173 -9.10 -13.43 -9.28
CA ARG A 173 -9.13 -14.73 -8.59
C ARG A 173 -9.22 -14.55 -7.08
N ARG A 174 -8.38 -13.70 -6.47
CA ARG A 174 -8.45 -13.43 -5.02
C ARG A 174 -9.80 -12.84 -4.64
N MET A 175 -10.38 -11.97 -5.48
CA MET A 175 -11.71 -11.43 -5.26
C MET A 175 -12.78 -12.53 -5.24
N ALA A 176 -12.71 -13.50 -6.16
CA ALA A 176 -13.60 -14.66 -6.19
C ALA A 176 -13.42 -15.57 -4.97
N GLU A 177 -12.18 -15.87 -4.58
CA GLU A 177 -11.85 -16.70 -3.41
C GLU A 177 -12.34 -16.07 -2.10
N VAL A 178 -12.21 -14.75 -1.97
CA VAL A 178 -12.72 -14.01 -0.80
C VAL A 178 -14.25 -14.03 -0.76
N ARG A 179 -14.92 -13.84 -1.91
CA ARG A 179 -16.39 -13.95 -2.01
C ARG A 179 -16.90 -15.33 -1.64
N SER A 180 -16.19 -16.39 -2.04
CA SER A 180 -16.54 -17.78 -1.70
C SER A 180 -16.01 -18.24 -0.34
N ARG A 181 -15.30 -17.37 0.40
CA ARG A 181 -14.63 -17.67 1.68
C ARG A 181 -13.65 -18.85 1.62
N SER A 182 -13.03 -19.06 0.46
CA SER A 182 -11.97 -20.06 0.25
C SER A 182 -10.56 -19.47 0.37
N ALA A 183 -10.43 -18.14 0.37
CA ALA A 183 -9.17 -17.45 0.62
C ALA A 183 -8.72 -17.57 2.09
N ARG A 184 -7.46 -17.21 2.36
CA ARG A 184 -7.00 -16.94 3.73
C ARG A 184 -7.78 -15.74 4.30
N PRO A 185 -8.28 -15.79 5.55
CA PRO A 185 -8.90 -14.64 6.20
C PRO A 185 -7.92 -13.47 6.38
N TYR A 186 -8.45 -12.25 6.45
CA TYR A 186 -7.65 -11.06 6.73
C TYR A 186 -6.90 -11.22 8.05
N ASN A 187 -5.61 -10.88 8.01
CA ASN A 187 -4.73 -10.91 9.17
C ASN A 187 -3.73 -9.76 9.06
N VAL A 188 -3.71 -8.89 10.07
CA VAL A 188 -2.86 -7.69 10.11
C VAL A 188 -1.35 -7.98 10.09
N ALA A 189 -0.92 -9.20 10.41
CA ALA A 189 0.48 -9.61 10.42
C ALA A 189 0.92 -10.38 9.17
N SER A 190 0.00 -10.94 8.38
CA SER A 190 0.36 -11.90 7.32
C SER A 190 -0.55 -11.96 6.11
N ASN A 191 -1.73 -11.32 6.14
CA ASN A 191 -2.66 -11.27 5.02
C ASN A 191 -3.52 -9.99 5.10
N HIS A 192 -2.94 -8.86 4.70
CA HIS A 192 -3.57 -7.55 4.76
C HIS A 192 -3.41 -6.79 3.44
N CYS A 193 -3.80 -5.51 3.42
CA CYS A 193 -3.82 -4.66 2.24
C CYS A 193 -2.48 -4.67 1.46
N PHE A 194 -1.36 -4.58 2.16
CA PHE A 194 -0.05 -4.48 1.56
C PHE A 194 0.47 -5.82 1.03
N THR A 195 0.25 -6.91 1.76
CA THR A 195 0.57 -8.26 1.26
C THR A 195 -0.21 -8.56 -0.01
N PHE A 196 -1.49 -8.18 -0.09
CA PHE A 196 -2.27 -8.30 -1.32
C PHE A 196 -1.67 -7.50 -2.48
N ALA A 197 -1.38 -6.21 -2.29
CA ALA A 197 -0.80 -5.36 -3.33
C ALA A 197 0.53 -5.90 -3.86
N THR A 198 1.36 -6.42 -2.96
CA THR A 198 2.67 -7.00 -3.31
C THR A 198 2.57 -8.40 -3.92
N GLU A 199 1.58 -9.22 -3.53
CA GLU A 199 1.28 -10.51 -4.17
C GLU A 199 0.77 -10.31 -5.61
N VAL A 200 -0.08 -9.30 -5.85
CA VAL A 200 -0.50 -8.92 -7.21
C VAL A 200 0.71 -8.53 -8.05
N ALA A 201 1.56 -7.62 -7.56
CA ALA A 201 2.77 -7.21 -8.26
C ALA A 201 3.72 -8.40 -8.52
N ALA A 202 3.88 -9.29 -7.54
CA ALA A 202 4.71 -10.49 -7.67
C ALA A 202 4.18 -11.48 -8.71
N ALA A 203 2.87 -11.54 -8.94
CA ALA A 203 2.28 -12.34 -10.01
C ALA A 203 2.79 -11.94 -11.40
N ALA A 204 3.26 -10.70 -11.56
CA ALA A 204 3.91 -10.18 -12.77
C ALA A 204 5.44 -10.09 -12.66
N GLY A 205 6.05 -10.75 -11.67
CA GLY A 205 7.51 -10.86 -11.54
C GLY A 205 8.19 -9.76 -10.72
N VAL A 206 7.43 -8.86 -10.09
CA VAL A 206 8.01 -7.85 -9.18
C VAL A 206 8.60 -8.53 -7.94
N ARG A 207 9.84 -8.18 -7.58
CA ARG A 207 10.54 -8.76 -6.43
C ARG A 207 10.23 -7.95 -5.17
N VAL A 208 9.33 -8.49 -4.34
CA VAL A 208 8.86 -7.83 -3.12
C VAL A 208 9.54 -8.33 -1.83
N GLY A 209 10.62 -9.13 -1.94
CA GLY A 209 11.26 -9.76 -0.77
C GLY A 209 11.81 -8.78 0.28
N SER A 210 12.17 -7.55 -0.13
CA SER A 210 12.66 -6.50 0.77
C SER A 210 11.60 -5.99 1.75
N THR A 211 10.32 -6.21 1.48
CA THR A 211 9.24 -5.75 2.38
C THR A 211 9.24 -6.51 3.70
N ARG A 212 9.79 -7.73 3.73
CA ARG A 212 9.92 -8.58 4.93
C ARG A 212 10.97 -8.07 5.92
N SER A 213 11.94 -7.26 5.46
CA SER A 213 12.94 -6.64 6.33
C SER A 213 12.50 -5.28 6.87
N ALA A 214 11.27 -4.83 6.55
CA ALA A 214 10.76 -3.58 7.07
C ALA A 214 10.63 -3.64 8.62
N PRO A 215 10.95 -2.55 9.34
CA PRO A 215 10.83 -2.53 10.79
C PRO A 215 9.38 -2.76 11.23
N LYS A 216 9.17 -3.75 12.09
CA LYS A 216 7.85 -4.09 12.64
C LYS A 216 7.41 -3.11 13.71
N LEU A 217 6.11 -3.07 14.01
CA LEU A 217 5.59 -2.25 15.09
C LEU A 217 6.03 -2.82 16.44
N GLU A 218 6.64 -1.99 17.27
CA GLU A 218 6.97 -2.34 18.65
C GLU A 218 5.77 -2.01 19.56
N LEU A 219 5.22 -3.03 20.22
CA LEU A 219 4.11 -2.87 21.14
C LEU A 219 4.60 -2.39 22.51
N GLN A 220 4.02 -1.29 22.99
CA GLN A 220 4.25 -0.82 24.36
C GLN A 220 3.04 -1.16 25.25
N LEU A 221 3.11 -2.29 25.95
CA LEU A 221 2.03 -2.71 26.84
C LEU A 221 2.12 -2.01 28.20
N ARG A 222 0.97 -1.56 28.70
CA ARG A 222 0.79 -0.92 30.01
C ARG A 222 -0.16 -1.78 30.86
N GLY A 223 0.21 -1.97 32.13
CA GLY A 223 -0.44 -2.93 33.03
C GLY A 223 0.39 -4.23 33.20
N GLY A 224 -0.18 -5.21 33.90
CA GLY A 224 0.49 -6.47 34.23
C GLY A 224 1.60 -6.35 35.28
N ASN A 225 1.84 -7.44 36.01
CA ASN A 225 2.98 -7.55 36.93
C ASN A 225 4.32 -7.69 36.15
N PHE A 226 5.45 -7.51 36.83
CA PHE A 226 6.78 -7.55 36.21
C PHE A 226 7.05 -8.84 35.41
N LEU A 227 6.59 -9.99 35.93
CA LEU A 227 6.68 -11.29 35.27
C LEU A 227 5.91 -11.32 33.94
N THR A 228 4.68 -10.79 33.91
CA THR A 228 3.88 -10.75 32.68
C THR A 228 4.49 -9.85 31.62
N ARG A 229 5.09 -8.71 31.98
CA ARG A 229 5.78 -7.81 31.04
C ARG A 229 7.01 -8.44 30.38
N GLY A 230 7.75 -9.28 31.11
CA GLY A 230 8.89 -10.02 30.55
C GLY A 230 8.49 -11.05 29.50
N ILE A 231 7.34 -11.71 29.66
CA ILE A 231 6.81 -12.71 28.71
C ILE A 231 6.40 -12.05 27.38
N VAL A 232 5.91 -10.81 27.42
CA VAL A 232 5.48 -10.06 26.22
C VAL A 232 6.61 -9.83 25.24
N GLY A 233 7.80 -9.43 25.72
CA GLY A 233 8.94 -9.20 24.84
C GLY A 233 9.35 -10.45 24.05
N ALA A 234 9.05 -11.64 24.56
CA ALA A 234 9.34 -12.91 23.92
C ALA A 234 8.19 -13.47 23.06
N ALA A 235 6.95 -12.99 23.24
CA ALA A 235 5.74 -13.57 22.63
C ALA A 235 4.82 -12.55 21.92
N ALA A 236 5.19 -11.27 21.87
CA ALA A 236 4.38 -10.25 21.21
C ALA A 236 4.23 -10.57 19.72
N PRO A 237 3.00 -10.53 19.17
CA PRO A 237 2.80 -10.73 17.76
C PRO A 237 3.49 -9.62 16.96
N ASP A 238 4.15 -10.05 15.91
CA ASP A 238 4.82 -9.19 14.94
C ASP A 238 3.78 -8.50 14.05
N PHE A 239 3.62 -7.18 14.19
CA PHE A 239 2.70 -6.42 13.33
C PHE A 239 3.45 -5.72 12.21
N GLU A 240 3.05 -6.04 10.97
CA GLU A 240 3.55 -5.38 9.78
C GLU A 240 2.93 -3.98 9.63
N VAL A 241 3.76 -3.02 9.19
CA VAL A 241 3.35 -1.62 9.00
C VAL A 241 3.47 -1.30 7.51
N PRO A 242 2.36 -1.26 6.75
CA PRO A 242 2.37 -1.00 5.31
C PRO A 242 3.24 0.18 4.88
N ALA A 243 3.19 1.30 5.61
CA ALA A 243 4.00 2.47 5.30
C ALA A 243 5.51 2.21 5.40
N ARG A 244 5.96 1.40 6.37
CA ARG A 244 7.37 1.00 6.49
C ARG A 244 7.78 0.02 5.41
N GLN A 245 6.88 -0.90 5.04
CA GLN A 245 7.10 -1.83 3.95
C GLN A 245 7.21 -1.13 2.59
N MET A 246 6.40 -0.10 2.34
CA MET A 246 6.53 0.73 1.13
C MET A 246 7.89 1.41 1.07
N ARG A 247 8.39 1.95 2.18
CA ARG A 247 9.72 2.57 2.23
C ARG A 247 10.84 1.57 1.96
N ALA A 248 10.73 0.34 2.46
CA ALA A 248 11.65 -0.74 2.12
C ALA A 248 11.57 -1.13 0.64
N LEU A 249 10.39 -1.01 0.01
CA LEU A 249 10.24 -1.22 -1.43
C LEU A 249 10.87 -0.08 -2.24
N GLN A 250 10.73 1.17 -1.78
CA GLN A 250 11.32 2.37 -2.40
C GLN A 250 12.85 2.41 -2.36
N GLN A 251 13.49 1.64 -1.47
CA GLN A 251 14.94 1.45 -1.50
C GLN A 251 15.43 0.66 -2.73
N HIS A 252 14.52 -0.01 -3.41
CA HIS A 252 14.82 -0.91 -4.53
C HIS A 252 13.99 -0.64 -5.78
N TYR A 253 13.20 0.42 -5.82
CA TYR A 253 12.38 0.75 -6.98
C TYR A 253 12.19 2.26 -7.02
N ARG A 254 11.91 2.79 -8.21
CA ARG A 254 11.71 4.24 -8.38
C ARG A 254 10.51 4.72 -7.57
N PRO A 255 10.71 5.63 -6.59
CA PRO A 255 9.60 6.18 -5.81
C PRO A 255 8.66 6.98 -6.71
N PHE A 256 7.36 6.81 -6.52
CA PHE A 256 6.30 7.56 -7.20
C PHE A 256 5.38 8.20 -6.16
N ASN A 257 5.95 9.11 -5.37
CA ASN A 257 5.21 9.75 -4.30
C ASN A 257 4.28 10.83 -4.86
N VAL A 258 3.07 10.93 -4.32
CA VAL A 258 2.07 11.92 -4.72
C VAL A 258 1.61 12.69 -3.49
N SER A 259 1.64 14.01 -3.55
CA SER A 259 1.12 14.87 -2.49
C SER A 259 -0.40 14.70 -2.35
N ALA A 260 -0.99 15.14 -1.23
CA ALA A 260 -2.45 15.10 -1.06
C ALA A 260 -3.20 15.94 -2.13
N SER A 261 -2.56 16.95 -2.72
CA SER A 261 -3.12 17.74 -3.83
C SER A 261 -3.07 17.03 -5.19
N GLY A 262 -2.52 15.81 -5.27
CA GLY A 262 -2.40 15.05 -6.50
C GLY A 262 -1.15 15.37 -7.33
N GLN A 263 -0.18 16.09 -6.76
CA GLN A 263 1.06 16.42 -7.46
C GLN A 263 2.09 15.30 -7.24
N ILE A 264 2.66 14.79 -8.33
CA ILE A 264 3.78 13.86 -8.30
C ILE A 264 4.99 14.60 -7.71
N ALA A 265 5.72 13.94 -6.81
CA ALA A 265 6.90 14.52 -6.18
C ALA A 265 7.93 14.95 -7.23
N GLY A 266 8.55 16.11 -7.01
CA GLY A 266 9.57 16.65 -7.91
C GLY A 266 10.74 15.68 -8.10
N GLY A 267 11.29 15.64 -9.31
CA GLY A 267 12.42 14.78 -9.67
C GLY A 267 12.05 13.31 -9.95
N PHE A 268 10.77 13.01 -10.19
CA PHE A 268 10.38 11.69 -10.69
C PHE A 268 10.85 11.52 -12.14
N ASP A 269 11.62 10.47 -12.37
CA ASP A 269 12.01 9.99 -13.69
C ASP A 269 11.55 8.54 -13.91
N PHE A 270 11.13 8.24 -15.13
CA PHE A 270 10.71 6.89 -15.49
C PHE A 270 11.89 5.89 -15.40
N PRO A 271 11.65 4.65 -14.92
CA PRO A 271 12.68 3.61 -14.94
C PRO A 271 13.20 3.34 -16.36
N ARG A 272 14.52 3.12 -16.49
CA ARG A 272 15.19 2.82 -17.78
C ARG A 272 15.11 1.35 -18.19
N ALA A 273 14.84 0.46 -17.24
CA ALA A 273 14.81 -0.99 -17.48
C ALA A 273 13.59 -1.62 -16.81
N LEU A 274 13.23 -2.80 -17.30
CA LEU A 274 12.19 -3.63 -16.69
C LEU A 274 12.62 -4.09 -15.31
N ASN A 275 11.69 -4.07 -14.36
CA ASN A 275 11.97 -4.42 -12.95
C ASN A 275 13.18 -3.67 -12.36
N ALA A 276 13.50 -2.49 -12.89
CA ALA A 276 14.69 -1.75 -12.48
C ALA A 276 14.59 -1.31 -11.02
N ARG A 277 15.70 -1.51 -10.31
CA ARG A 277 15.92 -1.02 -8.96
C ARG A 277 16.46 0.40 -8.94
#